data_AF-X1C014-F1
#
_entry.id   AF-X1C014-F1
#
_cell.length_a   1.000
_cell.length_b   1.000
_cell.length_c   1.000
_cell.angle_alpha   90.00
_cell.angle_beta   90.00
_cell.angle_gamma   90.00
#
_symmetry.space_group_name_H-M   'P 1'
#
loop_
_entity.id
_entity.type
_entity.pdbx_description
1 polymer ?
#
loop_
_entity_poly.entity_id
_entity_poly.type
_entity_poly.pdbx_seq_one_letter_code
_entity_poly.pdbx_strand_id
1 'polypeptide(L)'
;MTNISVKKVIIFKHGVSYYILEGSIKGTDTFELEFKNDEMDDVLKSLFVLDTSEKGYISSISYDAALETSQLLKSVMLNIPDRGSFSSLITQIKGAKVKLLVTGGKTVSGTILGIEEFDKLIKDEKIAEKRLILFQDDEVISKIKFSEIKTLDILNEEIKKDLKFFLDTIISGKKKDAKKIKINCESGGNDEVDRAIFVSYIRESPIWKTSYRL
;
A
#
# COMPACT_ATOMS: atom_id res chain seq x y z
N MET A 1 12.47 -3.73 29.45
CA MET A 1 12.53 -3.28 28.05
C MET A 1 13.18 -4.40 27.29
N THR A 2 12.38 -5.22 26.60
CA THR A 2 12.86 -6.42 25.91
C THR A 2 13.76 -6.03 24.74
N ASN A 3 15.01 -6.48 24.76
CA ASN A 3 16.02 -6.10 23.79
C ASN A 3 16.51 -7.34 23.04
N ILE A 4 15.96 -7.54 21.84
CA ILE A 4 16.39 -8.59 20.91
C ILE A 4 17.14 -7.91 19.78
N SER A 5 18.38 -8.35 19.57
CA SER A 5 19.33 -7.70 18.66
C SER A 5 19.95 -8.72 17.73
N VAL A 6 20.27 -8.29 16.50
CA VAL A 6 20.96 -9.14 15.52
C VAL A 6 22.37 -9.44 16.03
N LYS A 7 22.68 -10.73 16.17
CA LYS A 7 24.02 -11.22 16.55
C LYS A 7 24.82 -11.72 15.37
N LYS A 8 24.15 -12.30 14.36
CA LYS A 8 24.81 -12.85 13.18
C LYS A 8 23.97 -12.66 11.94
N VAL A 9 24.64 -12.36 10.83
CA VAL A 9 24.06 -12.33 9.49
C VAL A 9 24.92 -13.21 8.59
N ILE A 10 24.30 -14.15 7.89
CA ILE A 10 24.95 -15.01 6.91
C ILE A 10 24.35 -14.68 5.55
N ILE A 11 25.17 -14.13 4.65
CA ILE A 11 24.73 -13.70 3.31
C ILE A 11 25.11 -14.79 2.30
N PHE A 12 24.12 -15.26 1.54
CA PHE A 12 24.32 -16.27 0.51
C PHE A 12 24.39 -15.63 -0.88
N LYS A 13 25.18 -16.23 -1.79
CA LYS A 13 25.40 -15.72 -3.15
C LYS A 13 24.13 -15.66 -4.02
N HIS A 14 23.09 -16.41 -3.68
CA HIS A 14 21.82 -16.43 -4.41
C HIS A 14 20.82 -15.34 -3.98
N GLY A 15 21.27 -14.30 -3.26
CA GLY A 15 20.44 -13.14 -2.94
C GLY A 15 19.55 -13.33 -1.69
N VAL A 16 20.03 -14.13 -0.74
CA VAL A 16 19.27 -14.50 0.45
C VAL A 16 20.19 -14.32 1.66
N SER A 17 19.66 -13.83 2.78
CA SER A 17 20.41 -13.69 4.03
C SER A 17 19.69 -14.36 5.19
N TYR A 18 20.44 -15.10 6.00
CA TYR A 18 19.97 -15.71 7.24
C TYR A 18 20.40 -14.87 8.44
N TYR A 19 19.42 -14.47 9.24
CA TYR A 19 19.60 -13.63 10.41
C TYR A 19 19.45 -14.46 11.68
N ILE A 20 20.31 -14.20 12.64
CA ILE A 20 20.22 -14.73 14.00
C ILE A 20 20.17 -13.56 14.96
N LEU A 21 19.12 -13.53 15.77
CA LEU A 21 18.90 -12.54 16.81
C LEU A 21 18.89 -13.25 18.16
N GLU A 22 19.46 -12.59 19.15
CA GLU A 22 19.42 -13.04 20.54
C GLU A 22 19.09 -11.86 21.45
N GLY A 23 18.40 -12.16 22.54
CA GLY A 23 18.03 -11.17 23.55
C GLY A 23 17.57 -11.80 24.85
N SER A 24 17.30 -10.98 25.84
CA SER A 24 16.69 -11.40 27.08
C SER A 24 15.31 -10.76 27.28
N ILE A 25 14.40 -11.55 27.83
CA ILE A 25 13.07 -11.12 28.27
C ILE A 25 12.90 -11.45 29.76
N LYS A 26 12.09 -10.69 30.48
CA LYS A 26 11.85 -10.92 31.91
C LYS A 26 10.43 -11.43 32.12
N GLY A 27 10.29 -12.55 32.83
CA GLY A 27 8.98 -13.13 33.14
C GLY A 27 8.15 -13.36 31.90
N THR A 28 6.82 -13.36 32.02
CA THR A 28 5.90 -13.36 30.87
C THR A 28 5.94 -12.00 30.17
N ASP A 29 6.35 -11.98 28.90
CA ASP A 29 6.47 -10.75 28.11
C ASP A 29 6.24 -11.03 26.62
N THR A 30 6.02 -9.96 25.86
CA THR A 30 5.84 -9.99 24.41
C THR A 30 6.87 -9.10 23.75
N PHE A 31 7.39 -9.54 22.60
CA PHE A 31 8.22 -8.69 21.75
C PHE A 31 7.74 -8.68 20.31
N GLU A 32 8.10 -7.62 19.61
CA GLU A 32 7.71 -7.39 18.23
C GLU A 32 8.95 -7.38 17.33
N LEU A 33 8.83 -8.01 16.17
CA LEU A 33 9.76 -7.85 15.05
C LEU A 33 9.01 -7.18 13.90
N GLU A 34 9.67 -6.21 13.26
CA GLU A 34 9.09 -5.42 12.18
C GLU A 34 9.87 -5.70 10.88
N PHE A 35 9.13 -5.98 9.81
CA PHE A 35 9.65 -6.36 8.51
C PHE A 35 8.90 -5.64 7.42
N LYS A 36 9.49 -5.48 6.24
CA LYS A 36 8.76 -4.93 5.11
C LYS A 36 7.71 -5.91 4.57
N ASN A 37 6.72 -5.41 3.84
CA ASN A 37 5.70 -6.25 3.23
C ASN A 37 6.28 -7.28 2.25
N ASP A 38 7.27 -6.90 1.45
CA ASP A 38 7.95 -7.76 0.48
C ASP A 38 8.81 -8.85 1.16
N GLU A 39 9.34 -8.58 2.35
CA GLU A 39 10.12 -9.55 3.15
C GLU A 39 9.23 -10.58 3.87
N MET A 40 7.93 -10.32 4.02
CA MET A 40 7.04 -11.05 4.94
C MET A 40 6.87 -12.53 4.57
N ASP A 41 6.76 -12.86 3.28
CA ASP A 41 6.52 -14.24 2.83
C ASP A 41 7.68 -15.17 3.19
N ASP A 42 8.92 -14.73 2.94
CA ASP A 42 10.13 -15.47 3.29
C ASP A 42 10.31 -15.58 4.81
N VAL A 43 10.03 -14.49 5.54
CA VAL A 43 10.10 -14.49 7.01
C VAL A 43 9.09 -15.47 7.59
N LEU A 44 7.82 -15.45 7.18
CA LEU A 44 6.80 -16.36 7.70
C LEU A 44 7.12 -17.84 7.43
N LYS A 45 7.77 -18.14 6.30
CA LYS A 45 8.18 -19.51 5.94
C LYS A 45 9.41 -20.01 6.69
N SER A 46 10.23 -19.11 7.23
CA SER A 46 11.54 -19.44 7.81
C SER A 46 11.71 -19.05 9.27
N LEU A 47 10.76 -18.30 9.85
CA LEU A 47 10.84 -17.81 11.21
C LEU A 47 10.89 -18.99 12.20
N PHE A 48 11.94 -18.99 12.99
CA PHE A 48 12.16 -19.93 14.08
C PHE A 48 12.45 -19.13 15.35
N VAL A 49 11.71 -19.43 16.41
CA VAL A 49 11.81 -18.76 17.71
C VAL A 49 11.93 -19.83 18.78
N LEU A 50 12.88 -19.66 19.68
CA LEU A 50 13.11 -20.59 20.77
C LEU A 50 13.43 -19.84 22.07
N ASP A 51 12.81 -20.25 23.15
CA ASP A 51 13.26 -19.91 24.49
C ASP A 51 14.36 -20.90 24.90
N THR A 52 15.59 -20.41 24.99
CA THR A 52 16.79 -21.23 25.30
C THR A 52 17.08 -21.27 26.80
N SER A 53 16.28 -20.61 27.63
CA SER A 53 16.52 -20.53 29.07
C SER A 53 16.07 -21.76 29.86
N GLU A 54 15.25 -22.63 29.24
CA GLU A 54 14.54 -23.74 29.89
C GLU A 54 13.57 -23.31 31.02
N LYS A 55 13.27 -22.01 31.13
CA LYS A 55 12.45 -21.41 32.19
C LYS A 55 11.13 -20.83 31.67
N GLY A 56 10.71 -21.25 30.48
CA GLY A 56 9.51 -20.78 29.82
C GLY A 56 9.38 -21.34 28.42
N TYR A 57 8.40 -20.85 27.69
CA TYR A 57 8.14 -21.26 26.30
C TYR A 57 7.54 -20.12 25.49
N ILE A 58 7.58 -20.29 24.17
CA ILE A 58 6.88 -19.42 23.22
C ILE A 58 5.42 -19.89 23.15
N SER A 59 4.47 -19.07 23.60
CA SER A 59 3.06 -19.47 23.67
C SER A 59 2.33 -19.25 22.36
N SER A 60 2.66 -18.17 21.64
CA SER A 60 2.09 -17.91 20.31
C SER A 60 2.94 -16.93 19.50
N ILE A 61 2.83 -17.05 18.18
CA ILE A 61 3.35 -16.09 17.22
C ILE A 61 2.16 -15.60 16.40
N SER A 62 2.00 -14.29 16.32
CA SER A 62 0.92 -13.64 15.58
C SER A 62 1.50 -12.54 14.70
N TYR A 63 0.85 -12.27 13.56
CA TYR A 63 1.25 -11.17 12.68
C TYR A 63 0.02 -10.38 12.27
N ASP A 64 0.20 -9.10 11.98
CA ASP A 64 -0.89 -8.24 11.52
C ASP A 64 -1.28 -8.63 10.09
N ALA A 65 -2.28 -9.50 9.97
CA ALA A 65 -2.90 -9.90 8.71
C ALA A 65 -3.83 -8.81 8.14
N ALA A 66 -3.54 -7.52 8.38
CA ALA A 66 -4.23 -6.45 7.68
C ALA A 66 -4.24 -6.74 6.18
N LEU A 67 -5.44 -6.79 5.59
CA LEU A 67 -5.66 -7.00 4.15
C LEU A 67 -4.67 -6.12 3.38
N GLU A 68 -3.99 -6.73 2.40
CA GLU A 68 -3.10 -5.97 1.54
C GLU A 68 -3.87 -4.80 0.92
N THR A 69 -3.21 -3.65 0.76
CA THR A 69 -3.82 -2.48 0.11
C THR A 69 -4.45 -2.86 -1.23
N SER A 70 -3.81 -3.76 -1.99
CA SER A 70 -4.32 -4.32 -3.24
C SER A 70 -5.69 -5.02 -3.08
N GLN A 71 -5.89 -5.77 -1.98
CA GLN A 71 -7.12 -6.48 -1.67
C GLN A 71 -8.22 -5.54 -1.18
N LEU A 72 -7.86 -4.54 -0.37
CA LEU A 72 -8.79 -3.49 0.05
C LEU A 72 -9.28 -2.67 -1.16
N LEU A 73 -8.39 -2.39 -2.11
CA LEU A 73 -8.76 -1.66 -3.32
C LEU A 73 -9.62 -2.49 -4.30
N LYS A 74 -9.62 -3.82 -4.21
CA LYS A 74 -10.53 -4.66 -5.03
C LYS A 74 -12.00 -4.45 -4.69
N SER A 75 -12.33 -3.97 -3.50
CA SER A 75 -13.72 -3.67 -3.14
C SER A 75 -14.24 -2.39 -3.77
N VAL A 76 -13.37 -1.58 -4.38
CA VAL A 76 -13.74 -0.33 -5.05
C VAL A 76 -13.46 -0.47 -6.55
N MET A 77 -14.40 -0.04 -7.39
CA MET A 77 -14.23 -0.04 -8.86
C MET A 77 -13.36 1.11 -9.38
N LEU A 78 -12.55 1.74 -8.52
CA LEU A 78 -11.71 2.87 -8.86
C LEU A 78 -10.23 2.46 -8.85
N ASN A 79 -9.52 2.80 -9.91
CA ASN A 79 -8.08 2.65 -10.03
C ASN A 79 -7.49 3.85 -10.75
N ILE A 80 -7.04 4.85 -10.00
CA ILE A 80 -6.57 6.13 -10.55
C ILE A 80 -5.04 6.09 -10.70
N PRO A 81 -4.51 6.17 -11.93
CA PRO A 81 -3.07 6.19 -12.17
C PRO A 81 -2.45 7.53 -11.77
N ASP A 82 -1.14 7.54 -11.52
CA ASP A 82 -0.37 8.75 -11.18
C ASP A 82 -0.40 9.81 -12.29
N ARG A 83 -0.46 9.37 -13.56
CA ARG A 83 -0.52 10.24 -14.74
C ARG A 83 -1.86 10.07 -15.46
N GLY A 84 -2.44 11.18 -15.89
CA GLY A 84 -3.75 11.17 -16.56
C GLY A 84 -4.91 10.82 -15.61
N SER A 85 -4.73 11.01 -14.30
CA SER A 85 -5.69 10.69 -13.24
C SER A 85 -7.10 11.19 -13.52
N PHE A 86 -7.24 12.44 -13.98
CA PHE A 86 -8.54 13.02 -14.31
C PHE A 86 -9.24 12.29 -15.47
N SER A 87 -8.51 11.97 -16.55
CA SER A 87 -9.10 11.21 -17.67
C SER A 87 -9.54 9.81 -17.21
N SER A 88 -8.69 9.14 -16.43
CA SER A 88 -8.98 7.80 -15.92
C SER A 88 -10.20 7.81 -15.00
N LEU A 89 -10.27 8.77 -14.07
CA LEU A 89 -11.39 8.92 -13.15
C LEU A 89 -12.69 9.08 -13.94
N ILE A 90 -12.74 10.04 -14.86
CA ILE A 90 -13.93 10.34 -15.66
C ILE A 90 -14.41 9.12 -16.46
N THR A 91 -13.50 8.35 -17.04
CA THR A 91 -13.85 7.11 -17.75
C THR A 91 -14.45 6.06 -16.82
N GLN A 92 -13.93 5.93 -15.59
CA GLN A 92 -14.41 4.97 -14.60
C GLN A 92 -15.76 5.36 -14.00
N ILE A 93 -16.03 6.67 -13.85
CA ILE A 93 -17.31 7.19 -13.33
C ILE A 93 -18.30 7.54 -14.46
N LYS A 94 -18.17 6.92 -15.63
CA LYS A 94 -19.13 7.10 -16.73
C LYS A 94 -20.55 6.76 -16.24
N GLY A 95 -21.51 7.61 -16.58
CA GLY A 95 -22.88 7.52 -16.07
C GLY A 95 -23.11 8.25 -14.74
N ALA A 96 -22.08 8.78 -14.09
CA ALA A 96 -22.24 9.61 -12.89
C ALA A 96 -22.75 11.00 -13.24
N LYS A 97 -23.66 11.53 -12.42
CA LYS A 97 -24.09 12.93 -12.48
C LYS A 97 -23.03 13.81 -11.84
N VAL A 98 -22.64 14.88 -12.53
CA VAL A 98 -21.59 15.80 -12.11
C VAL A 98 -22.01 17.25 -12.31
N LYS A 99 -21.35 18.13 -11.56
CA LYS A 99 -21.44 19.59 -11.71
C LYS A 99 -20.04 20.14 -11.95
N LEU A 100 -19.87 20.87 -13.05
CA LEU A 100 -18.62 21.47 -13.48
C LEU A 100 -18.66 22.97 -13.27
N LEU A 101 -17.53 23.53 -12.82
CA LEU A 101 -17.24 24.94 -12.96
C LEU A 101 -16.28 25.11 -14.14
N VAL A 102 -16.71 25.82 -15.18
CA VAL A 102 -15.88 26.09 -16.36
C VAL A 102 -15.35 27.52 -16.38
N THR A 103 -14.36 27.77 -17.23
CA THR A 103 -13.80 29.10 -17.47
C THR A 103 -14.90 30.12 -17.76
N GLY A 104 -14.76 31.32 -17.19
CA GLY A 104 -15.81 32.35 -17.21
C GLY A 104 -16.85 32.22 -16.10
N GLY A 105 -16.68 31.30 -15.15
CA GLY A 105 -17.56 31.16 -13.98
C GLY A 105 -18.90 30.47 -14.27
N LYS A 106 -19.09 30.00 -15.50
CA LYS A 106 -20.28 29.24 -15.88
C LYS A 106 -20.27 27.89 -15.19
N THR A 107 -21.42 27.52 -14.63
CA THR A 107 -21.63 26.20 -14.05
C THR A 107 -22.42 25.34 -15.02
N VAL A 108 -22.02 24.08 -15.20
CA VAL A 108 -22.67 23.12 -16.10
C VAL A 108 -22.90 21.82 -15.33
N SER A 109 -24.13 21.30 -15.34
CA SER A 109 -24.45 20.02 -14.71
C SER A 109 -24.91 19.02 -15.75
N GLY A 110 -24.63 17.73 -15.54
CA GLY A 110 -25.07 16.67 -16.44
C GLY A 110 -24.49 15.31 -16.07
N THR A 111 -24.83 14.32 -16.87
CA THR A 111 -24.35 12.94 -16.73
C THR A 111 -23.17 12.69 -17.66
N ILE A 112 -22.12 12.06 -17.16
CA ILE A 112 -20.92 11.75 -17.95
C ILE A 112 -21.25 10.69 -19.01
N LEU A 113 -21.07 11.04 -20.29
CA LEU A 113 -21.11 10.08 -21.40
C LEU A 113 -19.74 9.47 -21.70
N GLY A 114 -18.66 10.25 -21.51
CA GLY A 114 -17.29 9.79 -21.72
C GLY A 114 -16.33 10.93 -22.10
N ILE A 115 -15.19 10.54 -22.67
CA ILE A 115 -14.13 11.44 -23.13
C ILE A 115 -13.92 11.21 -24.62
N GLU A 116 -13.76 12.28 -25.38
CA GLU A 116 -13.25 12.25 -26.76
C GLU A 116 -11.84 12.84 -26.79
N GLU A 117 -10.94 12.21 -27.55
CA GLU A 117 -9.58 12.68 -27.81
C GLU A 117 -9.45 13.12 -29.27
N PHE A 118 -8.84 14.28 -29.49
CA PHE A 118 -8.62 14.87 -30.80
C PHE A 118 -7.15 15.19 -30.98
N ASP A 119 -6.56 14.77 -32.10
CA ASP A 119 -5.24 15.25 -32.50
C ASP A 119 -5.39 16.62 -33.19
N LYS A 120 -4.78 17.65 -32.60
CA LYS A 120 -4.71 18.97 -33.20
C LYS A 120 -3.27 19.27 -33.61
N LEU A 121 -3.06 19.57 -34.89
CA LEU A 121 -1.77 20.06 -35.38
C LEU A 121 -1.70 21.57 -35.12
N ILE A 122 -0.76 22.00 -34.27
CA ILE A 122 -0.46 23.40 -34.04
C ILE A 122 1.04 23.59 -34.27
N LYS A 123 1.43 24.39 -35.27
CA LYS A 123 2.83 24.69 -35.61
C LYS A 123 3.72 23.43 -35.76
N ASP A 124 3.25 22.45 -36.56
CA ASP A 124 3.91 21.15 -36.78
C ASP A 124 4.05 20.22 -35.56
N GLU A 125 3.51 20.58 -34.39
CA GLU A 125 3.39 19.67 -33.25
C GLU A 125 1.97 19.11 -33.13
N LYS A 126 1.88 17.80 -32.88
CA LYS A 126 0.61 17.13 -32.55
C LYS A 126 0.30 17.31 -31.06
N ILE A 127 -0.76 18.05 -30.76
CA ILE A 127 -1.28 18.24 -29.41
C ILE A 127 -2.59 17.47 -29.28
N ALA A 128 -2.64 16.51 -28.36
CA ALA A 128 -3.86 15.78 -28.02
C ALA A 128 -4.79 16.68 -27.16
N GLU A 129 -5.91 17.12 -27.73
CA GLU A 129 -6.97 17.85 -27.01
C GLU A 129 -8.01 16.85 -26.51
N LYS A 130 -8.38 16.92 -25.22
CA LYS A 130 -9.42 16.08 -24.62
C LYS A 130 -10.68 16.87 -24.33
N ARG A 131 -11.83 16.26 -24.60
CA ARG A 131 -13.16 16.83 -24.32
C ARG A 131 -14.00 15.89 -23.50
N LEU A 132 -14.64 16.42 -22.46
CA LEU A 132 -15.64 15.74 -21.66
C LEU A 132 -16.99 15.87 -22.35
N ILE A 133 -17.66 14.74 -22.54
CA ILE A 133 -19.00 14.69 -23.13
C ILE A 133 -20.00 14.53 -21.99
N LEU A 134 -20.93 15.48 -21.88
CA LEU A 134 -22.00 15.48 -20.89
C LEU A 134 -23.37 15.42 -21.57
N PHE A 135 -24.25 14.58 -21.04
CA PHE A 135 -25.69 14.61 -21.30
C PHE A 135 -26.37 15.48 -20.25
N GLN A 136 -26.93 16.61 -20.66
CA GLN A 136 -27.56 17.57 -19.76
C GLN A 136 -29.04 17.24 -19.52
N ASP A 137 -29.63 17.87 -18.50
CA ASP A 137 -31.02 17.62 -18.09
C ASP A 137 -32.05 18.08 -19.15
N ASP A 138 -31.65 18.94 -20.09
CA ASP A 138 -32.44 19.40 -21.24
C ASP A 138 -32.31 18.47 -22.47
N GLU A 139 -31.82 17.23 -22.27
CA GLU A 139 -31.55 16.24 -23.31
C GLU A 139 -30.49 16.67 -24.35
N VAL A 140 -29.73 17.72 -24.05
CA VAL A 140 -28.67 18.22 -24.92
C VAL A 140 -27.33 17.56 -24.59
N ILE A 141 -26.61 17.14 -25.63
CA ILE A 141 -25.22 16.68 -25.50
C ILE A 141 -24.28 17.88 -25.66
N SER A 142 -23.44 18.09 -24.65
CA SER A 142 -22.44 19.16 -24.66
C SER A 142 -21.03 18.59 -24.60
N LYS A 143 -20.11 19.27 -25.30
CA LYS A 143 -18.68 18.95 -25.29
C LYS A 143 -17.94 20.07 -24.57
N ILE A 144 -17.25 19.73 -23.48
CA ILE A 144 -16.48 20.68 -22.67
C ILE A 144 -15.00 20.34 -22.80
N LYS A 145 -14.14 21.29 -23.16
CA LYS A 145 -12.69 21.03 -23.22
C LYS A 145 -12.14 20.83 -21.81
N PHE A 146 -11.22 19.88 -21.65
CA PHE A 146 -10.57 19.63 -20.35
C PHE A 146 -9.87 20.88 -19.81
N SER A 147 -9.26 21.69 -20.67
CA SER A 147 -8.60 22.95 -20.31
C SER A 147 -9.55 24.03 -19.78
N GLU A 148 -10.85 23.90 -20.02
CA GLU A 148 -11.87 24.84 -19.55
C GLU A 148 -12.46 24.42 -18.21
N ILE A 149 -12.23 23.18 -17.75
CA ILE A 149 -12.77 22.65 -16.49
C ILE A 149 -11.88 23.10 -15.34
N LYS A 150 -12.44 23.90 -14.42
CA LYS A 150 -11.75 24.33 -13.20
C LYS A 150 -12.05 23.44 -12.00
N THR A 151 -13.30 23.02 -11.87
CA THR A 151 -13.75 22.18 -10.76
C THR A 151 -14.75 21.15 -11.29
N LEU A 152 -14.71 19.96 -10.70
CA LEU A 152 -15.69 18.91 -10.91
C LEU A 152 -16.19 18.44 -9.55
N ASP A 153 -17.50 18.51 -9.36
CA ASP A 153 -18.21 17.98 -8.21
C ASP A 153 -19.01 16.75 -8.65
N ILE A 154 -18.74 15.61 -8.01
CA ILE A 154 -19.43 14.34 -8.26
C ILE A 154 -20.71 14.36 -7.44
N LEU A 155 -21.88 14.38 -8.08
CA LEU A 155 -23.15 14.47 -7.33
C LEU A 155 -23.58 13.11 -6.75
N ASN A 156 -23.01 12.01 -7.23
CA ASN A 156 -23.25 10.68 -6.67
C ASN A 156 -22.42 10.47 -5.39
N GLU A 157 -23.11 10.31 -4.26
CA GLU A 157 -22.49 10.16 -2.94
C GLU A 157 -21.78 8.82 -2.73
N GLU A 158 -22.19 7.75 -3.40
CA GLU A 158 -21.50 6.44 -3.34
C GLU A 158 -20.12 6.54 -3.99
N ILE A 159 -20.04 7.13 -5.18
CA ILE A 159 -18.78 7.36 -5.89
C ILE A 159 -17.84 8.27 -5.09
N LYS A 160 -18.38 9.30 -4.41
CA LYS A 160 -17.59 10.15 -3.49
C LYS A 160 -16.99 9.35 -2.34
N LYS A 161 -17.77 8.47 -1.70
CA LYS A 161 -17.29 7.61 -0.62
C LYS A 161 -16.21 6.65 -1.11
N ASP A 162 -16.42 6.03 -2.25
CA ASP A 162 -15.46 5.13 -2.90
C ASP A 162 -14.15 5.85 -3.23
N LEU A 163 -14.23 7.05 -3.81
CA LEU A 163 -13.05 7.87 -4.10
C LEU A 163 -12.27 8.24 -2.84
N LYS A 164 -12.99 8.63 -1.77
CA LYS A 164 -12.37 8.96 -0.49
C LYS A 164 -11.69 7.73 0.11
N PHE A 165 -12.38 6.59 0.15
CA PHE A 165 -11.82 5.34 0.65
C PHE A 165 -10.59 4.90 -0.16
N PHE A 166 -10.63 5.02 -1.48
CA PHE A 166 -9.49 4.74 -2.37
C PHE A 166 -8.27 5.59 -1.98
N LEU A 167 -8.44 6.91 -1.85
CA LEU A 167 -7.35 7.84 -1.52
C LEU A 167 -6.80 7.61 -0.12
N ASP A 168 -7.67 7.39 0.87
CA ASP A 168 -7.29 7.09 2.26
C ASP A 168 -6.54 5.76 2.35
N THR A 169 -6.94 4.76 1.56
CA THR A 169 -6.29 3.45 1.48
C THR A 169 -4.91 3.53 0.84
N ILE A 170 -4.73 4.33 -0.22
CA ILE A 170 -3.40 4.56 -0.80
C ILE A 170 -2.46 5.23 0.20
N ILE A 171 -2.92 6.27 0.90
CA ILE A 171 -2.11 6.97 1.91
C ILE A 171 -1.76 6.04 3.07
N SER A 172 -2.72 5.24 3.53
CA SER A 172 -2.52 4.26 4.60
C SER A 172 -1.55 3.16 4.17
N GLY A 173 -1.65 2.68 2.93
CA GLY A 173 -0.71 1.73 2.33
C GLY A 173 0.71 2.28 2.29
N LYS A 174 0.90 3.53 1.86
CA LYS A 174 2.22 4.20 1.86
C LYS A 174 2.83 4.32 3.27
N LYS A 175 2.01 4.41 4.32
CA LYS A 175 2.48 4.49 5.72
C LYS A 175 2.76 3.12 6.34
N LYS A 176 2.16 2.04 5.83
CA LYS A 176 2.27 0.67 6.35
C LYS A 176 3.14 -0.20 5.44
N ASP A 177 4.32 0.28 5.10
CA ASP A 177 5.28 -0.55 4.35
C ASP A 177 5.98 -1.59 5.23
N ALA A 178 5.59 -1.67 6.50
CA ALA A 178 6.09 -2.62 7.47
C ALA A 178 4.97 -3.36 8.19
N LYS A 179 5.19 -4.64 8.42
CA LYS A 179 4.34 -5.60 9.11
C LYS A 179 5.04 -6.03 10.39
N LYS A 180 4.25 -6.20 11.44
CA LYS A 180 4.74 -6.61 12.75
C LYS A 180 4.38 -8.06 13.03
N ILE A 181 5.37 -8.82 13.49
CA ILE A 181 5.22 -10.14 14.07
C ILE A 181 5.35 -9.98 15.59
N LYS A 182 4.29 -10.31 16.32
CA LYS A 182 4.28 -10.35 17.79
C LYS A 182 4.52 -11.77 18.28
N ILE A 183 5.46 -11.91 19.19
CA ILE A 183 5.87 -13.18 19.76
C ILE A 183 5.60 -13.12 21.26
N ASN A 184 4.64 -13.94 21.70
CA ASN A 184 4.22 -14.01 23.09
C ASN A 184 5.00 -15.12 23.79
N CYS A 185 5.61 -14.79 24.92
CA CYS A 185 6.45 -15.70 25.68
C CYS A 185 5.91 -15.82 27.11
N GLU A 186 5.71 -17.04 27.60
CA GLU A 186 5.19 -17.29 28.96
C GLU A 186 6.24 -17.92 29.87
N SER A 187 6.30 -17.46 31.12
CA SER A 187 7.26 -17.93 32.13
C SER A 187 6.79 -19.18 32.89
N GLY A 188 5.55 -19.63 32.68
CA GLY A 188 4.95 -20.72 33.45
C GLY A 188 4.73 -20.40 34.93
N GLY A 189 4.74 -19.11 35.32
CA GLY A 189 4.39 -18.66 36.67
C GLY A 189 5.53 -18.04 37.49
N ASN A 190 6.72 -17.81 36.91
CA ASN A 190 7.82 -17.11 37.58
C ASN A 190 8.26 -15.86 36.81
N ASP A 191 7.75 -14.70 37.20
CA ASP A 191 7.92 -13.45 36.44
C ASP A 191 9.20 -12.66 36.77
N GLU A 192 10.02 -13.13 37.72
CA GLU A 192 11.28 -12.46 38.07
C GLU A 192 12.50 -12.96 37.30
N VAL A 193 12.32 -13.96 36.44
CA VAL A 193 13.43 -14.64 35.74
C VAL A 193 13.74 -13.96 34.40
N ASP A 194 15.04 -13.74 34.15
CA ASP A 194 15.55 -13.45 32.82
C ASP A 194 15.64 -14.71 31.95
N ARG A 195 15.08 -14.64 30.74
CA ARG A 195 14.99 -15.72 29.77
C ARG A 195 15.68 -15.34 28.48
N ALA A 196 16.59 -16.18 28.01
CA ALA A 196 17.34 -16.01 26.78
C ALA A 196 16.51 -16.49 25.58
N ILE A 197 16.22 -15.57 24.67
CA ILE A 197 15.44 -15.84 23.45
C ILE A 197 16.37 -15.87 22.25
N PHE A 198 16.20 -16.91 21.45
CA PHE A 198 16.84 -17.08 20.14
C PHE A 198 15.78 -16.91 19.05
N VAL A 199 16.09 -16.12 18.03
CA VAL A 199 15.26 -15.98 16.84
C VAL A 199 16.12 -16.11 15.59
N SER A 200 15.62 -16.83 14.59
CA SER A 200 16.23 -16.83 13.26
C SER A 200 15.19 -16.77 12.16
N TYR A 201 15.56 -16.15 11.05
CA TYR A 201 14.73 -16.07 9.84
C TYR A 201 15.60 -15.81 8.61
N ILE A 202 15.00 -15.96 7.45
CA ILE A 202 15.58 -15.66 6.15
C ILE A 202 14.84 -14.47 5.54
N ARG A 203 15.55 -13.61 4.80
CA ARG A 203 14.95 -12.60 3.92
C ARG A 203 15.80 -12.32 2.69
N GLU A 204 15.19 -11.72 1.67
CA GLU A 204 15.88 -11.25 0.47
C GLU A 204 17.04 -10.30 0.82
N SER A 205 18.13 -10.41 0.07
CA SER A 205 19.33 -9.60 0.27
C SER A 205 20.03 -9.33 -1.05
N PRO A 206 20.70 -8.18 -1.22
CA PRO A 206 21.46 -7.90 -2.44
C PRO A 206 22.46 -9.01 -2.76
N ILE A 207 22.55 -9.37 -4.04
CA ILE A 207 23.52 -10.38 -4.51
C ILE A 207 24.94 -9.84 -4.29
N TRP A 208 25.68 -10.49 -3.40
CA TRP A 208 27.08 -10.13 -3.14
C TRP A 208 28.03 -11.06 -3.90
N LYS A 209 28.67 -10.54 -4.95
CA LYS A 209 29.75 -11.22 -5.67
C LYS A 209 31.10 -10.66 -5.23
N THR A 210 31.96 -11.52 -4.70
CA THR A 210 33.35 -11.17 -4.41
C THR A 210 34.15 -11.23 -5.72
N SER A 211 34.66 -10.09 -6.19
CA SER A 211 35.69 -10.07 -7.24
C SER A 211 37.06 -10.01 -6.56
N TYR A 212 37.92 -10.99 -6.81
CA TYR A 212 39.34 -10.85 -6.53
C TYR A 212 40.06 -10.58 -7.85
N ARG A 213 41.08 -9.72 -7.81
CA ARG A 213 42.10 -9.63 -8.85
C ARG A 213 43.32 -10.38 -8.32
N LEU A 214 43.80 -11.33 -9.11
CA LEU A 214 45.14 -11.90 -8.97
C LEU A 214 46.16 -10.92 -9.57
#